data_AF-A0A0F7KYS7-F1
#
_entry.id   AF-A0A0F7KYS7-F1
#
_cell.length_a   1.000
_cell.length_b   1.000
_cell.length_c   1.000
_cell.angle_alpha   90.00
_cell.angle_beta   90.00
_cell.angle_gamma   90.00
#
_symmetry.space_group_name_H-M   'P 1'
#
loop_
_entity.id
_entity.type
_entity.pdbx_description
1 polymer ?
#
loop_
_entity_poly.entity_id
_entity_poly.type
_entity_poly.pdbx_seq_one_letter_code
_entity_poly.pdbx_strand_id
1 'polypeptide(L)'
;WMAFNIERACQSYFGCVQCISGPLGMYRNSLLHEFVEDWYSQEFMGNQCSFGDDRHLTNRVLSLGYATKYTARSKCLTETPIEYLRWLNQQTRWSKSYFREWLYNAMWFHKHHLWMTYEAVITGFFPFFLIATVIQLFYRGKIWNILLFLLTVQLVGLIKSSFASCLRGNIVMVFMSLYSVLYMSSLLPAKMFAIATINKAGWGTSGRKTIVVNFIGLIPVSVWFTILLGGVIFTIYKESKKPFSESKQTVLIVGTLLYACYWVMLLTLYVVLINKCGMRKKGQQYDMVL
;
A
#
# COMPACT_ATOMS: atom_id res chain seq x y z
N TRP A 1 -2.56 -8.80 4.07
CA TRP A 1 -2.93 -9.41 5.36
C TRP A 1 -3.05 -8.38 6.49
N MET A 2 -2.00 -7.59 6.78
CA MET A 2 -2.00 -6.58 7.87
C MET A 2 -3.18 -5.61 7.82
N ALA A 3 -3.46 -5.03 6.66
CA ALA A 3 -4.58 -4.11 6.48
C ALA A 3 -5.91 -4.68 6.98
N PHE A 4 -6.21 -5.96 6.72
CA PHE A 4 -7.47 -6.57 7.16
C PHE A 4 -7.44 -7.08 8.60
N ASN A 5 -6.36 -7.76 9.01
CA ASN A 5 -6.35 -8.47 10.29
C ASN A 5 -5.91 -7.59 11.46
N ILE A 6 -5.24 -6.46 11.19
CA ILE A 6 -4.76 -5.53 12.21
C ILE A 6 -5.49 -4.19 12.06
N GLU A 7 -5.33 -3.51 10.92
CA GLU A 7 -5.84 -2.13 10.76
C GLU A 7 -7.38 -2.11 10.77
N ARG A 8 -8.05 -2.91 9.93
CA ARG A 8 -9.52 -3.02 9.91
C ARG A 8 -10.10 -3.59 11.21
N ALA A 9 -9.37 -4.50 11.88
CA ALA A 9 -9.78 -5.01 13.19
C ALA A 9 -9.76 -3.91 14.25
N CYS A 10 -8.73 -3.06 14.26
CA CYS A 10 -8.63 -1.90 15.14
C CYS A 10 -9.74 -0.87 14.84
N GLN A 11 -9.97 -0.55 13.57
CA GLN A 11 -11.09 0.31 13.18
C GLN A 11 -12.45 -0.26 13.61
N SER A 12 -12.63 -1.58 13.50
CA SER A 12 -13.85 -2.27 13.93
C SER A 12 -14.09 -2.13 15.42
N TYR A 13 -13.04 -2.22 16.24
CA TYR A 13 -13.13 -1.97 17.68
C TYR A 13 -13.78 -0.60 17.95
N PHE A 14 -13.31 0.44 17.28
CA PHE A 14 -13.86 1.80 17.38
C PHE A 14 -15.12 2.06 16.54
N GLY A 15 -15.63 1.07 15.80
CA GLY A 15 -16.84 1.20 14.98
C GLY A 15 -16.69 2.13 13.77
N CYS A 16 -15.46 2.36 13.31
CA CYS A 16 -15.15 3.36 12.28
C CYS A 16 -14.38 2.74 11.09
N VAL A 17 -14.79 1.55 10.64
CA VAL A 17 -14.21 0.95 9.43
C VAL A 17 -14.47 1.85 8.22
N GLN A 18 -13.42 2.52 7.74
CA GLN A 18 -13.55 3.55 6.70
C GLN A 18 -13.79 2.99 5.29
N CYS A 19 -13.62 1.68 5.10
CA CYS A 19 -13.87 1.01 3.83
C CYS A 19 -14.18 -0.46 4.09
N ILE A 20 -15.46 -0.81 4.00
CA ILE A 20 -15.91 -2.19 3.90
C ILE A 20 -15.51 -2.70 2.51
N SER A 21 -14.91 -3.89 2.46
CA SER A 21 -14.26 -4.41 1.26
C SER A 21 -15.27 -4.86 0.20
N GLY A 22 -15.13 -4.38 -1.04
CA GLY A 22 -16.02 -4.77 -2.15
C GLY A 22 -16.23 -6.29 -2.35
N PRO A 23 -15.21 -7.17 -2.23
CA PRO A 23 -15.39 -8.61 -2.33
C PRO A 23 -16.41 -9.23 -1.35
N LEU A 24 -16.60 -8.64 -0.16
CA LEU A 24 -17.56 -9.12 0.82
C LEU A 24 -17.91 -7.98 1.78
N GLY A 25 -19.03 -7.31 1.49
CA GLY A 25 -19.61 -6.26 2.32
C GLY A 25 -21.11 -6.48 2.49
N MET A 26 -21.63 -6.20 3.68
CA MET A 26 -23.05 -6.31 3.99
C MET A 26 -23.52 -4.97 4.56
N TYR A 27 -24.65 -4.50 4.05
CA TYR A 27 -25.26 -3.23 4.44
C TYR A 27 -26.73 -3.46 4.75
N ARG A 28 -27.28 -2.71 5.71
CA ARG A 28 -28.69 -2.79 6.05
C ARG A 28 -29.50 -2.18 4.91
N ASN A 29 -30.46 -2.93 4.35
CA ASN A 29 -31.23 -2.46 3.21
C ASN A 29 -31.99 -1.15 3.49
N SER A 30 -32.62 -1.03 4.66
CA SER A 30 -33.33 0.19 5.05
C SER A 30 -32.44 1.43 5.02
N LEU A 31 -31.15 1.27 5.36
CA LEU A 31 -30.17 2.35 5.38
C LEU A 31 -29.69 2.71 3.97
N LEU A 32 -29.58 1.73 3.06
CA LEU A 32 -29.20 1.99 1.67
C LEU A 32 -30.21 2.88 0.97
N HIS A 33 -31.51 2.66 1.22
CA HIS A 33 -32.57 3.48 0.63
C HIS A 33 -32.47 4.97 0.98
N GLU A 34 -31.78 5.34 2.07
CA GLU A 34 -31.60 6.75 2.46
C GLU A 34 -30.57 7.50 1.59
N PHE A 35 -29.65 6.80 0.92
CA PHE A 35 -28.55 7.46 0.18
C PHE A 35 -28.14 6.77 -1.12
N VAL A 36 -28.86 5.74 -1.59
CA VAL A 36 -28.47 4.98 -2.78
C VAL A 36 -28.37 5.86 -4.04
N GLU A 37 -29.28 6.82 -4.20
CA GLU A 37 -29.25 7.76 -5.33
C GLU A 37 -28.01 8.67 -5.24
N ASP A 38 -27.76 9.28 -4.07
CA ASP A 38 -26.56 10.10 -3.84
C ASP A 38 -25.26 9.33 -4.06
N TRP A 39 -25.24 8.04 -3.69
CA TRP A 39 -24.10 7.16 -3.91
C TRP A 39 -23.92 6.86 -5.40
N TYR A 40 -25.01 6.61 -6.13
CA TYR A 40 -24.98 6.29 -7.55
C TYR A 40 -24.57 7.48 -8.41
N SER A 41 -25.07 8.67 -8.10
CA SER A 41 -24.77 9.91 -8.83
C SER A 41 -23.53 10.63 -8.30
N GLN A 42 -22.58 9.93 -7.68
CA GLN A 42 -21.41 10.54 -7.07
C GLN A 42 -20.59 11.33 -8.10
N GLU A 43 -20.44 12.63 -7.86
CA GLU A 43 -19.54 13.51 -8.61
C GLU A 43 -18.38 14.00 -7.78
N PHE A 44 -17.21 14.11 -8.40
CA PHE A 44 -16.05 14.77 -7.83
C PHE A 44 -15.47 15.75 -8.85
N MET A 45 -15.38 17.03 -8.48
CA MET A 45 -14.91 18.11 -9.35
C MET A 45 -15.59 18.13 -10.73
N GLY A 46 -16.92 17.93 -10.74
CA GLY A 46 -17.77 17.98 -11.93
C GLY A 46 -17.75 16.73 -12.82
N ASN A 47 -17.05 15.66 -12.43
CA ASN A 47 -17.06 14.40 -13.16
C ASN A 47 -17.68 13.28 -12.32
N GLN A 48 -18.48 12.45 -12.99
CA GLN A 48 -19.03 11.22 -12.42
C GLN A 48 -17.92 10.25 -12.01
N CYS A 49 -18.04 9.70 -10.80
CA CYS A 49 -17.07 8.78 -10.22
C CYS A 49 -17.38 7.33 -10.64
N SER A 50 -16.50 6.72 -11.44
CA SER A 50 -16.69 5.36 -11.98
C SER A 50 -16.02 4.24 -11.16
N PHE A 51 -15.39 4.57 -10.03
CA PHE A 51 -14.67 3.61 -9.21
C PHE A 51 -14.58 4.04 -7.75
N GLY A 52 -14.38 3.06 -6.86
CA GLY A 52 -14.24 3.28 -5.42
C GLY A 52 -15.55 3.16 -4.66
N ASP A 53 -16.49 2.43 -5.25
CA ASP A 53 -17.89 2.36 -4.84
C ASP A 53 -18.02 1.79 -3.42
N ASP A 54 -17.15 0.86 -3.04
CA ASP A 54 -17.12 0.23 -1.72
C ASP A 54 -16.75 1.23 -0.61
N ARG A 55 -15.72 2.05 -0.85
CA ARG A 55 -15.31 3.11 0.06
C ARG A 55 -16.36 4.22 0.13
N HIS A 56 -16.92 4.63 -1.01
CA HIS A 56 -17.95 5.67 -1.03
C HIS A 56 -19.21 5.21 -0.29
N LEU A 57 -19.66 3.97 -0.53
CA LEU A 57 -20.81 3.39 0.17
C LEU A 57 -20.59 3.35 1.68
N THR A 58 -19.38 2.94 2.12
CA THR A 58 -19.00 2.98 3.53
C THR A 58 -19.02 4.41 4.09
N ASN A 59 -18.55 5.37 3.31
CA ASN A 59 -18.51 6.78 3.69
C ASN A 59 -19.92 7.36 3.88
N ARG A 60 -20.88 6.98 3.02
CA ARG A 60 -22.29 7.38 3.17
C ARG A 60 -22.91 6.84 4.47
N VAL A 61 -22.65 5.59 4.83
CA VAL A 61 -23.06 5.02 6.13
C VAL A 61 -22.46 5.82 7.29
N LEU A 62 -21.17 6.12 7.23
CA LEU A 62 -20.48 6.92 8.25
C LEU A 62 -21.02 8.36 8.30
N SER A 63 -21.42 8.95 7.18
CA SER A 63 -21.99 10.30 7.14
C SER A 63 -23.30 10.42 7.93
N LEU A 64 -24.05 9.32 8.04
CA LEU A 64 -25.27 9.21 8.84
C LEU A 64 -25.00 8.89 10.32
N GLY A 65 -23.74 8.75 10.73
CA GLY A 65 -23.36 8.46 12.12
C GLY A 65 -23.47 6.98 12.53
N TYR A 66 -23.74 6.07 11.58
CA TYR A 66 -23.78 4.64 11.86
C TYR A 66 -22.39 4.04 12.01
N ALA A 67 -22.25 3.13 12.97
CA ALA A 67 -21.02 2.36 13.14
C ALA A 67 -20.82 1.34 12.01
N THR A 68 -19.58 1.19 11.57
CA THR A 68 -19.15 0.21 10.58
C THR A 68 -18.19 -0.79 11.21
N LYS A 69 -18.34 -2.08 10.90
CA LYS A 69 -17.65 -3.19 11.59
C LYS A 69 -17.01 -4.14 10.59
N TYR A 70 -15.94 -4.78 11.05
CA TYR A 70 -15.24 -5.87 10.38
C TYR A 70 -15.24 -7.11 11.27
N THR A 71 -15.39 -8.28 10.67
CA THR A 71 -15.26 -9.59 11.32
C THR A 71 -14.27 -10.47 10.57
N ALA A 72 -13.32 -11.08 11.29
CA ALA A 72 -12.36 -12.01 10.70
C ALA A 72 -12.99 -13.38 10.33
N ARG A 73 -14.24 -13.63 10.72
CA ARG A 73 -14.96 -14.88 10.42
C ARG A 73 -15.48 -14.93 8.99
N SER A 74 -15.74 -13.77 8.37
CA SER A 74 -16.22 -13.68 6.99
C SER A 74 -15.06 -13.92 6.01
N LYS A 75 -15.24 -14.86 5.09
CA LYS A 75 -14.22 -15.25 4.10
C LYS A 75 -14.78 -15.10 2.70
N CYS A 76 -14.01 -14.50 1.81
CA CYS A 76 -14.29 -14.44 0.38
C CYS A 76 -12.99 -14.67 -0.38
N LEU A 77 -13.08 -15.45 -1.46
CA LEU A 77 -11.97 -15.67 -2.38
C LEU A 77 -12.14 -14.70 -3.55
N THR A 78 -11.08 -13.96 -3.85
CA THR A 78 -11.06 -12.99 -4.94
C THR A 78 -9.74 -13.10 -5.68
N GLU A 79 -9.74 -12.78 -6.98
CA GLU A 79 -8.49 -12.75 -7.72
C GLU A 79 -7.59 -11.62 -7.23
N THR A 80 -6.28 -11.86 -7.25
CA THR A 80 -5.28 -10.85 -6.96
C THR A 80 -4.38 -10.69 -8.18
N PRO A 81 -3.90 -9.46 -8.46
CA PRO A 81 -3.00 -9.24 -9.58
C PRO A 81 -1.68 -9.99 -9.34
N ILE A 82 -1.31 -10.86 -10.28
CA ILE A 82 -0.04 -11.58 -10.28
C ILE A 82 1.07 -10.81 -11.01
N GLU A 83 0.70 -9.91 -11.91
CA GLU A 83 1.62 -9.07 -12.66
C GLU A 83 1.82 -7.72 -12.00
N TYR A 84 3.07 -7.26 -11.97
CA TYR A 84 3.46 -5.99 -11.34
C TYR A 84 2.70 -4.79 -11.90
N LEU A 85 2.58 -4.68 -13.23
CA LEU A 85 1.94 -3.53 -13.86
C LEU A 85 0.43 -3.47 -13.56
N ARG A 86 -0.24 -4.63 -13.58
CA ARG A 86 -1.65 -4.73 -13.19
C ARG A 86 -1.85 -4.38 -11.72
N TRP A 87 -0.96 -4.84 -10.85
CA TRP A 87 -0.94 -4.46 -9.44
C TRP A 87 -0.77 -2.95 -9.28
N LEU A 88 0.21 -2.34 -9.94
CA LEU A 88 0.50 -0.91 -9.83
C LEU A 88 -0.66 -0.02 -10.28
N ASN A 89 -1.30 -0.36 -11.39
CA ASN A 89 -2.49 0.34 -11.88
C ASN A 89 -3.66 0.20 -10.90
N GLN A 90 -3.87 -0.99 -10.34
CA GLN A 90 -4.88 -1.22 -9.29
C GLN A 90 -4.62 -0.35 -8.05
N GLN A 91 -3.37 -0.29 -7.58
CA GLN A 91 -3.00 0.51 -6.41
C GLN A 91 -3.14 2.01 -6.66
N THR A 92 -2.83 2.47 -7.87
CA THR A 92 -3.06 3.86 -8.28
C THR A 92 -4.55 4.19 -8.22
N ARG A 93 -5.41 3.34 -8.77
CA ARG A 93 -6.87 3.50 -8.71
C ARG A 93 -7.40 3.51 -7.28
N TRP A 94 -6.93 2.59 -6.44
CA TRP A 94 -7.32 2.54 -5.03
C TRP A 94 -6.91 3.80 -4.27
N SER A 95 -5.74 4.36 -4.61
CA SER A 95 -5.24 5.61 -4.03
C SER A 95 -6.08 6.82 -4.46
N LYS A 96 -6.54 6.88 -5.72
CA LYS A 96 -7.44 7.95 -6.18
C LYS A 96 -8.74 7.98 -5.37
N SER A 97 -9.41 6.84 -5.29
CA SER A 97 -10.63 6.72 -4.48
C SER A 97 -10.33 7.02 -3.01
N TYR A 98 -9.15 6.65 -2.49
CA TYR A 98 -8.82 6.89 -1.09
C TYR A 98 -8.74 8.39 -0.80
N PHE A 99 -7.97 9.16 -1.58
CA PHE A 99 -7.84 10.59 -1.36
C PHE A 99 -9.15 11.34 -1.60
N ARG A 100 -9.96 10.91 -2.58
CA ARG A 100 -11.29 11.46 -2.80
C ARG A 100 -12.18 11.25 -1.58
N GLU A 101 -12.34 10.00 -1.15
CA GLU A 101 -13.19 9.68 0.00
C GLU A 101 -12.63 10.22 1.30
N TRP A 102 -11.32 10.39 1.44
CA TRP A 102 -10.70 11.03 2.59
C TRP A 102 -11.20 12.47 2.79
N LEU A 103 -11.35 13.24 1.70
CA LEU A 103 -11.92 14.59 1.75
C LEU A 103 -13.39 14.57 2.20
N TYR A 104 -14.19 13.66 1.63
CA TYR A 104 -15.58 13.50 2.06
C TYR A 104 -15.68 13.07 3.53
N ASN A 105 -14.86 12.10 3.92
CA ASN A 105 -14.89 11.52 5.25
C ASN A 105 -14.53 12.53 6.33
N ALA A 106 -13.65 13.49 6.01
CA ALA A 106 -13.31 14.59 6.91
C ALA A 106 -14.49 15.44 7.35
N MET A 107 -15.56 15.51 6.55
CA MET A 107 -16.78 16.23 6.93
C MET A 107 -17.56 15.56 8.07
N TRP A 108 -17.33 14.27 8.34
CA TRP A 108 -18.10 13.48 9.30
C TRP A 108 -17.30 12.98 10.49
N PHE A 109 -16.02 13.36 10.64
CA PHE A 109 -15.17 12.91 11.75
C PHE A 109 -15.77 13.18 13.13
N HIS A 110 -16.48 14.29 13.29
CA HIS A 110 -17.14 14.68 14.54
C HIS A 110 -18.27 13.73 14.96
N LYS A 111 -18.77 12.88 14.05
CA LYS A 111 -19.83 11.89 14.33
C LYS A 111 -19.29 10.56 14.86
N HIS A 112 -17.96 10.38 14.90
CA HIS A 112 -17.31 9.11 15.19
C HIS A 112 -16.21 9.24 16.25
N HIS A 113 -15.70 8.10 16.71
CA HIS A 113 -14.62 8.06 17.68
C HIS A 113 -13.34 8.73 17.14
N LEU A 114 -12.62 9.45 18.01
CA LEU A 114 -11.37 10.19 17.72
C LEU A 114 -10.31 9.37 16.96
N TRP A 115 -10.32 8.05 17.15
CA TRP A 115 -9.45 7.13 16.43
C TRP A 115 -9.58 7.25 14.90
N MET A 116 -10.79 7.47 14.39
CA MET A 116 -11.05 7.64 12.97
C MET A 116 -10.28 8.84 12.42
N THR A 117 -10.38 9.99 13.09
CA THR A 117 -9.66 11.22 12.74
C THR A 117 -8.16 11.01 12.82
N TYR A 118 -7.67 10.43 13.91
CA TYR A 118 -6.25 10.13 14.09
C TYR A 118 -5.70 9.28 12.94
N GLU A 119 -6.36 8.15 12.64
CA GLU A 119 -5.93 7.27 11.58
C GLU A 119 -5.99 7.96 10.21
N ALA A 120 -7.06 8.69 9.91
CA ALA A 120 -7.22 9.40 8.65
C ALA A 120 -6.14 10.48 8.46
N VAL A 121 -5.79 11.23 9.50
CA VAL A 121 -4.71 12.24 9.46
C VAL A 121 -3.36 11.56 9.23
N ILE A 122 -3.03 10.54 10.03
CA ILE A 122 -1.74 9.83 9.87
C ILE A 122 -1.64 9.19 8.48
N THR A 123 -2.63 8.42 8.06
CA THR A 123 -2.60 7.71 6.77
C THR A 123 -2.63 8.65 5.57
N GLY A 124 -3.33 9.79 5.69
CA GLY A 124 -3.42 10.83 4.66
C GLY A 124 -2.10 11.59 4.49
N PHE A 125 -1.47 12.04 5.58
CA PHE A 125 -0.28 12.89 5.53
C PHE A 125 1.05 12.13 5.48
N PHE A 126 1.11 10.90 5.99
CA PHE A 126 2.35 10.11 6.05
C PHE A 126 3.07 9.92 4.71
N PRO A 127 2.37 9.71 3.56
CA PRO A 127 3.03 9.65 2.26
C PRO A 127 3.83 10.91 1.92
N PHE A 128 3.31 12.10 2.21
CA PHE A 128 3.99 13.36 1.91
C PHE A 128 5.23 13.54 2.78
N PHE A 129 5.11 13.23 4.08
CA PHE A 129 6.24 13.26 5.01
C PHE A 129 7.37 12.31 4.56
N LEU A 130 7.02 11.10 4.13
CA LEU A 130 8.01 10.14 3.62
C LEU A 130 8.68 10.64 2.35
N ILE A 131 7.94 11.20 1.40
CA ILE A 131 8.52 11.74 0.16
C ILE A 131 9.51 12.87 0.47
N ALA A 132 9.10 13.83 1.30
CA ALA A 132 9.95 14.94 1.70
C ALA A 132 11.23 14.43 2.39
N THR A 133 11.10 13.48 3.30
CA THR A 133 12.22 12.84 4.01
C THR A 133 13.16 12.15 3.04
N VAL A 134 12.65 11.33 2.12
CA VAL A 134 13.47 10.62 1.13
C VAL A 134 14.23 11.61 0.24
N ILE A 135 13.55 12.62 -0.32
CA ILE A 135 14.21 13.62 -1.18
C ILE A 135 15.28 14.39 -0.37
N GLN A 136 14.97 14.80 0.86
CA GLN A 136 15.93 15.49 1.72
C GLN A 136 17.15 14.63 2.01
N LEU A 137 16.96 13.34 2.34
CA LEU A 137 18.05 12.41 2.60
C LEU A 137 18.93 12.19 1.36
N PHE A 138 18.34 12.12 0.17
CA PHE A 138 19.04 11.82 -1.07
C PHE A 138 19.78 13.03 -1.66
N TYR A 139 19.38 14.27 -1.35
CA TYR A 139 20.02 15.48 -1.90
C TYR A 139 20.82 16.30 -0.87
N ARG A 140 20.44 16.24 0.41
CA ARG A 140 21.12 16.97 1.50
C ARG A 140 21.85 16.05 2.47
N GLY A 141 21.50 14.76 2.48
CA GLY A 141 22.11 13.77 3.35
C GLY A 141 23.50 13.33 2.86
N LYS A 142 24.02 12.35 3.59
CA LYS A 142 25.24 11.61 3.24
C LYS A 142 24.88 10.24 2.69
N ILE A 143 25.81 9.57 2.02
CA ILE A 143 25.57 8.21 1.50
C ILE A 143 25.21 7.22 2.62
N TRP A 144 25.79 7.40 3.82
CA TRP A 144 25.41 6.63 5.00
C TRP A 144 23.94 6.83 5.41
N ASN A 145 23.39 8.05 5.26
CA ASN A 145 22.01 8.30 5.63
C ASN A 145 21.03 7.57 4.68
N ILE A 146 21.39 7.46 3.40
CA ILE A 146 20.64 6.69 2.41
C ILE A 146 20.66 5.20 2.78
N LEU A 147 21.83 4.66 3.13
CA LEU A 147 21.97 3.27 3.55
C LEU A 147 21.19 2.97 4.85
N LEU A 148 21.30 3.85 5.85
CA LEU A 148 20.56 3.73 7.11
C LEU A 148 19.04 3.76 6.89
N PHE A 149 18.58 4.62 5.98
CA PHE A 149 17.18 4.68 5.59
C PHE A 149 16.71 3.35 4.97
N LEU A 150 17.47 2.80 4.02
CA LEU A 150 17.16 1.52 3.39
C LEU A 150 17.13 0.37 4.39
N LEU A 151 18.08 0.32 5.32
CA LEU A 151 18.12 -0.66 6.41
C LEU A 151 16.92 -0.51 7.36
N THR A 152 16.51 0.71 7.66
CA THR A 152 15.33 0.98 8.51
C THR A 152 14.05 0.51 7.84
N VAL A 153 13.88 0.76 6.54
CA VAL A 153 12.73 0.26 5.77
C VAL A 153 12.67 -1.26 5.78
N GLN A 154 13.82 -1.94 5.62
CA GLN A 154 13.91 -3.40 5.71
C GLN A 154 13.58 -3.90 7.11
N LEU A 155 14.15 -3.29 8.15
CA LEU A 155 13.92 -3.67 9.54
C LEU A 155 12.44 -3.56 9.92
N VAL A 156 11.80 -2.44 9.59
CA VAL A 156 10.36 -2.25 9.84
C VAL A 156 9.53 -3.27 9.05
N GLY A 157 9.91 -3.55 7.80
CA GLY A 157 9.29 -4.60 6.99
C GLY A 157 9.40 -5.98 7.63
N LEU A 158 10.58 -6.33 8.14
CA LEU A 158 10.85 -7.58 8.85
C LEU A 158 10.02 -7.66 10.12
N ILE A 159 10.04 -6.65 11.00
CA ILE A 159 9.27 -6.62 12.25
C ILE A 159 7.78 -6.87 11.96
N LYS A 160 7.20 -6.15 11.00
CA LYS A 160 5.81 -6.35 10.59
C LYS A 160 5.58 -7.78 10.06
N SER A 161 6.43 -8.25 9.17
CA SER A 161 6.28 -9.59 8.57
C SER A 161 6.44 -10.73 9.59
N SER A 162 7.35 -10.60 10.55
CA SER A 162 7.55 -11.54 11.65
C SER A 162 6.35 -11.56 12.57
N PHE A 163 5.83 -10.38 12.94
CA PHE A 163 4.59 -10.29 13.72
C PHE A 163 3.41 -10.97 13.01
N ALA A 164 3.24 -10.73 11.70
CA ALA A 164 2.22 -11.41 10.90
C ALA A 164 2.45 -12.93 10.83
N SER A 165 3.70 -13.38 10.76
CA SER A 165 4.07 -14.80 10.74
C SER A 165 3.73 -15.49 12.05
N CYS A 166 4.06 -14.87 13.19
CA CYS A 166 3.74 -15.37 14.51
C CYS A 166 2.22 -15.45 14.71
N LEU A 167 1.48 -14.36 14.40
CA LEU A 167 0.03 -14.32 14.61
C LEU A 167 -0.71 -15.30 13.69
N ARG A 168 -0.19 -15.52 12.46
CA ARG A 168 -0.79 -16.47 11.51
C ARG A 168 -0.34 -17.91 11.72
N GLY A 169 0.76 -18.15 12.46
CA GLY A 169 1.41 -19.46 12.54
C GLY A 169 1.96 -19.95 11.20
N ASN A 170 2.35 -19.05 10.30
CA ASN A 170 2.84 -19.42 8.96
C ASN A 170 4.02 -18.55 8.53
N ILE A 171 5.18 -19.18 8.37
CA ILE A 171 6.45 -18.55 8.00
C ILE A 171 6.42 -17.88 6.62
N VAL A 172 5.51 -18.27 5.72
CA VAL A 172 5.34 -17.63 4.40
C VAL A 172 4.99 -16.14 4.56
N MET A 173 4.42 -15.72 5.70
CA MET A 173 4.15 -14.30 5.96
C MET A 173 5.42 -13.44 6.08
N VAL A 174 6.62 -14.02 6.23
CA VAL A 174 7.90 -13.27 6.21
C VAL A 174 8.09 -12.54 4.87
N PHE A 175 7.59 -13.09 3.75
CA PHE A 175 7.63 -12.42 2.44
C PHE A 175 6.83 -11.13 2.39
N MET A 176 5.95 -10.86 3.37
CA MET A 176 5.28 -9.56 3.49
C MET A 176 6.27 -8.41 3.73
N SER A 177 7.51 -8.69 4.16
CA SER A 177 8.57 -7.67 4.28
C SER A 177 8.89 -6.99 2.94
N LEU A 178 8.72 -7.70 1.82
CA LEU A 178 8.85 -7.15 0.46
C LEU A 178 7.86 -6.03 0.17
N TYR A 179 6.72 -6.00 0.86
CA TYR A 179 5.74 -4.93 0.72
C TYR A 179 6.32 -3.56 1.07
N SER A 180 7.23 -3.46 2.06
CA SER A 180 7.89 -2.19 2.39
C SER A 180 8.69 -1.65 1.20
N VAL A 181 9.37 -2.52 0.45
CA VAL A 181 10.12 -2.14 -0.74
C VAL A 181 9.18 -1.70 -1.86
N LEU A 182 8.10 -2.45 -2.10
CA LEU A 182 7.06 -2.06 -3.06
C LEU A 182 6.38 -0.74 -2.68
N TYR A 183 6.19 -0.50 -1.39
CA TYR A 183 5.60 0.74 -0.89
C TYR A 183 6.50 1.94 -1.22
N MET A 184 7.79 1.85 -0.89
CA MET A 184 8.75 2.94 -1.07
C MET A 184 9.11 3.19 -2.55
N SER A 185 9.17 2.14 -3.36
CA SER A 185 9.54 2.25 -4.78
C SER A 185 8.37 2.60 -5.69
N SER A 186 7.18 2.08 -5.39
CA SER A 186 6.07 2.03 -6.35
C SER A 186 4.82 2.74 -5.83
N LEU A 187 4.35 2.40 -4.62
CA LEU A 187 3.11 2.96 -4.09
C LEU A 187 3.23 4.44 -3.75
N LEU A 188 4.37 4.85 -3.19
CA LEU A 188 4.61 6.22 -2.76
C LEU A 188 4.48 7.22 -3.93
N PRO A 189 5.19 7.05 -5.06
CA PRO A 189 4.99 7.92 -6.21
C PRO A 189 3.62 7.71 -6.90
N ALA A 190 3.07 6.49 -6.89
CA ALA A 190 1.74 6.23 -7.42
C ALA A 190 0.64 7.00 -6.65
N LYS A 191 0.79 7.22 -5.34
CA LYS A 191 -0.12 8.06 -4.55
C LYS A 191 -0.09 9.52 -5.00
N MET A 192 1.09 10.08 -5.27
CA MET A 192 1.20 11.46 -5.77
C MET A 192 0.58 11.61 -7.15
N PHE A 193 0.81 10.63 -8.01
CA PHE A 193 0.19 10.60 -9.33
C PHE A 193 -1.32 10.40 -9.26
N ALA A 194 -1.81 9.61 -8.31
CA ALA A 194 -3.23 9.45 -8.05
C ALA A 194 -3.87 10.79 -7.64
N ILE A 195 -3.23 11.59 -6.78
CA ILE A 195 -3.71 12.93 -6.42
C ILE A 195 -3.70 13.85 -7.66
N ALA A 196 -2.58 13.90 -8.40
CA ALA A 196 -2.46 14.75 -9.58
C ALA A 196 -3.46 14.38 -10.70
N THR A 197 -3.92 13.14 -10.74
CA THR A 197 -4.88 12.63 -11.74
C THR A 197 -6.21 12.20 -11.13
N ILE A 198 -6.56 12.73 -9.96
CA ILE A 198 -7.71 12.29 -9.16
C ILE A 198 -9.04 12.42 -9.93
N ASN A 199 -9.16 13.44 -10.77
CA ASN A 199 -10.35 13.72 -11.57
C ASN A 199 -10.46 12.88 -12.86
N LYS A 200 -9.46 12.03 -13.16
CA LYS A 200 -9.53 11.12 -14.31
C LYS A 200 -10.30 9.85 -13.94
N ALA A 201 -11.53 9.73 -14.46
CA ALA A 201 -12.46 8.60 -14.25
C ALA A 201 -12.10 7.30 -15.02
N GLY A 202 -10.99 7.26 -15.76
CA GLY A 202 -10.58 6.05 -16.47
C GLY A 202 -10.21 4.92 -15.50
N TRP A 203 -10.77 3.72 -15.71
CA TRP A 203 -10.54 2.57 -14.82
C TRP A 203 -9.06 2.12 -14.80
N GLY A 204 -8.33 2.35 -15.89
CA GLY A 204 -6.87 2.17 -15.99
C GLY A 204 -6.39 0.72 -15.87
N THR A 205 -7.24 -0.19 -15.41
CA THR A 205 -7.06 -1.64 -15.44
C THR A 205 -8.11 -2.24 -16.35
N SER A 206 -7.78 -3.32 -17.04
CA SER A 206 -8.72 -4.03 -17.88
C SER A 206 -9.72 -4.86 -17.06
N GLY A 207 -10.84 -5.22 -17.69
CA GLY A 207 -11.80 -6.17 -17.11
C GLY A 207 -11.17 -7.51 -16.78
N ARG A 208 -11.80 -8.24 -15.86
CA ARG A 208 -11.28 -9.55 -15.41
C ARG A 208 -11.13 -10.57 -16.54
N LYS A 209 -11.90 -10.42 -17.63
CA LYS A 209 -11.92 -11.31 -18.80
C LYS A 209 -10.98 -10.90 -19.94
N THR A 210 -10.52 -9.65 -19.97
CA THR A 210 -9.67 -9.11 -21.05
C THR A 210 -8.45 -8.49 -20.41
N ILE A 211 -7.24 -8.92 -20.73
CA ILE A 211 -6.01 -8.31 -20.19
C ILE A 211 -5.59 -7.20 -21.15
N VAL A 212 -5.69 -5.95 -20.71
CA VAL A 212 -5.15 -4.79 -21.44
C VAL A 212 -3.97 -4.25 -20.64
N VAL A 213 -2.84 -4.14 -21.32
CA VAL A 213 -1.61 -3.63 -20.74
C VAL A 213 -1.69 -2.10 -20.72
N ASN A 214 -1.59 -1.52 -19.53
CA ASN A 214 -1.60 -0.06 -19.36
C ASN A 214 -0.31 0.38 -18.66
N PHE A 215 0.53 1.14 -19.38
CA PHE A 215 1.82 1.61 -18.90
C PHE A 215 1.76 2.92 -18.11
N ILE A 216 0.58 3.55 -17.98
CA ILE A 216 0.42 4.82 -17.26
C ILE A 216 0.95 4.73 -15.83
N GLY A 217 0.76 3.59 -15.16
CA GLY A 217 1.27 3.35 -13.82
C GLY A 217 2.80 3.43 -13.71
N LEU A 218 3.56 3.20 -14.79
CA LEU A 218 5.03 3.29 -14.77
C LEU A 218 5.53 4.74 -14.74
N ILE A 219 4.77 5.69 -15.28
CA ILE A 219 5.17 7.11 -15.32
C ILE A 219 5.63 7.63 -13.96
N PRO A 220 4.83 7.54 -12.88
CA PRO A 220 5.27 7.99 -11.56
C PRO A 220 6.49 7.24 -11.03
N VAL A 221 6.58 5.94 -11.31
CA VAL A 221 7.70 5.11 -10.86
C VAL A 221 8.99 5.53 -11.56
N SER A 222 8.96 5.72 -12.88
CA SER A 222 10.09 6.21 -13.66
C SER A 222 10.56 7.58 -13.18
N VAL A 223 9.65 8.54 -13.02
CA VAL A 223 9.98 9.88 -12.49
C VAL A 223 10.61 9.78 -11.11
N TRP A 224 10.05 8.95 -10.23
CA TRP A 224 10.58 8.73 -8.89
C TRP A 224 11.99 8.18 -8.90
N PHE A 225 12.26 7.13 -9.67
CA PHE A 225 13.61 6.56 -9.78
C PHE A 225 14.60 7.52 -10.42
N THR A 226 14.20 8.32 -11.41
CA THR A 226 15.06 9.38 -11.97
C THR A 226 15.44 10.41 -10.92
N ILE A 227 14.49 10.87 -10.10
CA ILE A 227 14.76 11.82 -9.00
C ILE A 227 15.72 11.21 -7.97
N LEU A 228 15.48 9.97 -7.55
CA LEU A 228 16.33 9.29 -6.58
C LEU A 228 17.73 9.03 -7.12
N LEU A 229 17.85 8.58 -8.38
CA LEU A 229 19.13 8.34 -9.03
C LEU A 229 19.93 9.65 -9.13
N GLY A 230 19.29 10.74 -9.53
CA GLY A 230 19.90 12.07 -9.52
C GLY A 230 20.43 12.48 -8.15
N GLY A 231 19.65 12.22 -7.09
CA GLY A 231 20.07 12.50 -5.70
C GLY A 231 21.26 11.65 -5.25
N VAL A 232 21.25 10.34 -5.55
CA VAL A 232 22.38 9.44 -5.25
C VAL A 232 23.64 9.90 -5.96
N ILE A 233 23.58 10.15 -7.28
CA ILE A 233 24.72 10.61 -8.08
C ILE A 233 25.24 11.94 -7.53
N PHE A 234 24.36 12.89 -7.24
CA PHE A 234 24.72 14.19 -6.67
C PHE A 234 25.42 14.05 -5.32
N THR A 235 24.91 13.20 -4.43
CA THR A 235 25.49 12.95 -3.12
C THR A 235 26.86 12.29 -3.23
N ILE A 236 27.01 11.29 -4.11
CA ILE A 236 28.31 10.63 -4.37
C ILE A 236 29.32 11.66 -4.90
N TYR A 237 28.94 12.47 -5.89
CA TYR A 237 29.81 13.49 -6.47
C TYR A 237 30.24 14.54 -5.44
N LYS A 238 29.35 14.94 -4.53
CA LYS A 238 29.66 15.90 -3.48
C LYS A 238 30.60 15.31 -2.43
N GLU A 239 30.44 14.03 -2.10
CA GLU A 239 31.28 13.34 -1.13
C GLU A 239 32.65 12.96 -1.69
N SER A 240 32.76 12.63 -2.98
CA SER A 240 34.04 12.26 -3.61
C SER A 240 35.06 13.40 -3.60
N LYS A 241 34.61 14.65 -3.45
CA LYS A 241 35.48 15.83 -3.29
C LYS A 241 36.12 15.95 -1.91
N LYS A 242 35.76 15.10 -0.94
CA LYS A 242 36.27 15.12 0.43
C LYS A 242 36.99 13.80 0.73
N PRO A 243 38.08 13.80 1.51
CA PRO A 243 38.74 12.57 1.91
C PRO A 243 37.77 11.67 2.69
N PHE A 244 37.68 10.41 2.28
CA PHE A 244 36.88 9.40 2.94
C PHE A 244 37.60 8.94 4.22
N SER A 245 36.95 9.06 5.38
CA SER A 245 37.50 8.53 6.64
C SER A 245 37.31 7.01 6.68
N GLU A 246 38.33 6.27 7.14
CA GLU A 246 38.29 4.80 7.28
C GLU A 246 37.07 4.33 8.09
N SER A 247 36.74 5.02 9.17
CA SER A 247 35.55 4.72 10.00
C SER A 247 34.24 4.71 9.20
N LYS A 248 34.09 5.64 8.24
CA LYS A 248 32.90 5.72 7.38
C LYS A 248 32.87 4.58 6.36
N GLN A 249 34.03 4.20 5.84
CA GLN A 249 34.15 3.12 4.87
C GLN A 249 33.75 1.79 5.50
N THR A 250 34.24 1.47 6.71
CA THR A 250 33.86 0.26 7.44
C THR A 250 32.35 0.18 7.66
N VAL A 251 31.76 1.29 8.11
CA VAL A 251 30.31 1.36 8.39
C VAL A 251 29.47 1.18 7.12
N LEU A 252 29.90 1.74 5.98
CA LEU A 252 29.23 1.53 4.69
C LEU A 252 29.33 0.09 4.20
N ILE A 253 30.50 -0.55 4.36
CA ILE A 253 30.70 -1.95 3.99
C ILE A 253 29.77 -2.84 4.82
N VAL A 254 29.80 -2.70 6.15
CA VAL A 254 28.96 -3.49 7.06
C VAL A 254 27.47 -3.28 6.76
N GLY A 255 27.03 -2.03 6.61
CA GLY A 255 25.63 -1.74 6.31
C GLY A 255 25.18 -2.30 4.95
N THR A 256 26.06 -2.26 3.93
CA THR A 256 25.77 -2.83 2.60
C THR A 256 25.69 -4.35 2.65
N LEU A 257 26.58 -4.99 3.40
CA LEU A 257 26.54 -6.44 3.64
C LEU A 257 25.24 -6.83 4.34
N LEU A 258 24.83 -6.11 5.39
CA LEU A 258 23.56 -6.35 6.08
C LEU A 258 22.36 -6.21 5.14
N TYR A 259 22.35 -5.17 4.31
CA TYR A 259 21.32 -4.94 3.31
C TYR A 259 21.25 -6.08 2.29
N ALA A 260 22.39 -6.58 1.83
CA ALA A 260 22.50 -7.70 0.89
C ALA A 260 22.07 -9.03 1.53
N CYS A 261 22.48 -9.29 2.78
CA CYS A 261 22.12 -10.49 3.53
C CYS A 261 20.59 -10.67 3.64
N TYR A 262 19.85 -9.57 3.83
CA TYR A 262 18.38 -9.61 3.80
C TYR A 262 17.84 -10.21 2.49
N TRP A 263 18.35 -9.75 1.34
CA TRP A 263 17.90 -10.23 0.03
C TRP A 263 18.30 -11.68 -0.22
N VAL A 264 19.53 -12.05 0.15
CA VAL A 264 20.01 -13.44 0.05
C VAL A 264 19.16 -14.37 0.92
N MET A 265 18.83 -13.95 2.15
CA MET A 265 17.97 -14.71 3.05
C MET A 265 16.57 -14.89 2.47
N LEU A 266 15.94 -13.83 1.95
CA LEU A 266 14.62 -13.93 1.33
C LEU A 266 14.62 -14.81 0.08
N LEU A 267 15.62 -14.70 -0.78
CA LEU A 267 15.76 -15.55 -1.96
C LEU A 267 15.95 -17.02 -1.55
N THR A 268 16.78 -17.28 -0.55
CA THR A 268 16.99 -18.63 -0.01
C THR A 268 15.70 -19.20 0.55
N LEU A 269 14.98 -18.43 1.37
CA LEU A 269 13.66 -18.83 1.89
C LEU A 269 12.66 -19.07 0.77
N TYR A 270 12.67 -18.25 -0.29
CA TYR A 270 11.77 -18.43 -1.44
C TYR A 270 12.04 -19.76 -2.15
N VAL A 271 13.30 -20.06 -2.45
CA VAL A 271 13.69 -21.32 -3.08
C VAL A 271 13.37 -22.51 -2.18
N VAL A 272 13.65 -22.42 -0.88
CA VAL A 272 13.43 -23.53 0.06
C VAL A 272 11.95 -23.77 0.33
N LEU A 273 11.16 -22.72 0.57
CA LEU A 273 9.75 -22.85 0.97
C LEU A 273 8.83 -22.98 -0.24
N ILE A 274 9.00 -22.14 -1.27
CA ILE A 274 8.05 -22.04 -2.37
C ILE A 274 8.39 -23.01 -3.50
N ASN A 275 9.65 -23.14 -3.93
CA ASN A 275 9.97 -24.10 -4.98
C ASN A 275 9.80 -25.56 -4.51
N LYS A 276 10.14 -25.88 -3.25
CA LYS A 276 9.89 -27.24 -2.72
C LYS A 276 8.40 -27.52 -2.45
N CYS A 277 7.61 -26.55 -2.00
CA CYS A 277 6.16 -26.77 -1.78
C CYS A 277 5.33 -26.68 -3.06
N GLY A 278 5.74 -25.89 -4.05
CA GLY A 278 5.07 -25.76 -5.35
C GLY A 278 5.10 -27.05 -6.16
N MET A 279 6.18 -27.84 -6.04
CA MET A 279 6.25 -29.20 -6.59
C MET A 279 5.25 -30.16 -5.92
N ARG A 280 4.95 -29.97 -4.62
CA ARG A 280 3.96 -30.78 -3.89
C ARG A 280 2.50 -30.43 -4.24
N LYS A 281 2.21 -29.17 -4.56
CA LYS A 281 0.83 -28.69 -4.82
C LYS A 281 0.37 -28.81 -6.27
N LYS A 282 1.27 -28.89 -7.26
CA LYS A 282 0.86 -29.15 -8.66
C LYS A 282 0.10 -30.47 -8.85
N GLY A 283 0.20 -31.42 -7.91
CA GLY A 283 -0.61 -32.64 -7.91
C GLY A 283 -2.01 -32.52 -7.29
N GLN A 284 -2.34 -31.43 -6.59
CA GLN A 284 -3.63 -31.24 -5.89
C GLN A 284 -4.51 -30.12 -6.47
N GLN A 285 -4.03 -29.41 -7.48
CA GLN A 285 -4.65 -28.16 -7.94
C GLN A 285 -5.86 -28.37 -8.90
N TYR A 286 -6.18 -29.62 -9.25
CA TYR A 286 -7.36 -29.95 -10.06
C TYR A 286 -8.64 -30.22 -9.24
N ASP A 287 -8.57 -30.39 -7.92
CA ASP A 287 -9.72 -30.85 -7.11
C ASP A 287 -10.45 -29.76 -6.30
N MET A 288 -10.21 -28.46 -6.55
CA MET A 288 -10.91 -27.37 -5.84
C MET A 288 -11.74 -26.48 -6.77
N VAL A 289 -12.46 -27.11 -7.70
CA VAL A 289 -13.67 -26.55 -8.31
C VAL A 289 -14.82 -27.51 -8.01
N LEU A 290 -15.41 -27.36 -6.82
CA LEU A 290 -16.77 -27.77 -6.47
C LEU A 290 -17.21 -26.92 -5.27
#